data_AF-A0ABD5WJS9-F1
#
_entry.id   AF-A0ABD5WJS9-F1
#
_cell.length_a   1.000
_cell.length_b   1.000
_cell.length_c   1.000
_cell.angle_alpha   90.00
_cell.angle_beta   90.00
_cell.angle_gamma   90.00
#
_symmetry.space_group_name_H-M   'P 1'
#
loop_
_entity.id
_entity.type
_entity.pdbx_description
1 polymer ?
#
loop_
_entity_poly.entity_id
_entity_poly.type
_entity_poly.pdbx_seq_one_letter_code
_entity_poly.pdbx_strand_id
1 'polypeptide(L)'
;MASRTGTDADGDVDGADGEVVRVEATVEQVLNGVRVGLDGASGVCAYCGRELHDGDCVTVYAYRKAGHDTWNCPRVYCRDCRSGDGVSTPTLGTTEVTATAFLGVMQVAAQTTRLALTNVELESYSRPSDGSEGG
;
A
#
# COMPACT_ATOMS: atom_id res chain seq x y z
N MET A 1 -45.66 -38.43 -36.63
CA MET A 1 -44.36 -39.05 -36.97
C MET A 1 -43.36 -37.93 -37.20
N ALA A 2 -42.23 -37.99 -36.46
CA ALA A 2 -40.96 -37.27 -36.62
C ALA A 2 -41.00 -35.70 -36.64
N SER A 3 -40.05 -34.95 -36.07
CA SER A 3 -38.74 -35.28 -35.51
C SER A 3 -38.26 -34.16 -34.58
N ARG A 4 -37.42 -34.51 -33.60
CA ARG A 4 -36.65 -33.60 -32.72
C ARG A 4 -35.32 -33.22 -33.39
N THR A 5 -34.85 -32.01 -33.12
CA THR A 5 -33.43 -31.61 -32.94
C THR A 5 -33.46 -30.16 -32.40
N GLY A 6 -32.93 -29.87 -31.20
CA GLY A 6 -31.50 -29.57 -30.94
C GLY A 6 -31.21 -28.14 -31.39
N THR A 7 -30.61 -27.21 -30.65
CA THR A 7 -29.58 -27.31 -29.62
C THR A 7 -29.48 -25.95 -28.94
N ASP A 8 -29.07 -25.95 -27.67
CA ASP A 8 -28.73 -24.80 -26.84
C ASP A 8 -27.81 -23.80 -27.56
N ALA A 9 -28.07 -22.51 -27.37
CA ALA A 9 -27.09 -21.46 -27.58
C ALA A 9 -26.91 -20.77 -26.22
N ASP A 10 -25.91 -21.25 -25.49
CA ASP A 10 -25.14 -20.47 -24.55
C ASP A 10 -24.77 -19.15 -25.22
N GLY A 11 -25.45 -18.07 -24.82
CA GLY A 11 -25.08 -16.72 -25.20
C GLY A 11 -23.83 -16.34 -24.41
N ASP A 12 -22.71 -16.32 -25.10
CA ASP A 12 -21.42 -15.77 -24.68
C ASP A 12 -21.61 -14.52 -23.80
N VAL A 13 -21.20 -14.64 -22.54
CA VAL A 13 -21.01 -13.49 -21.68
C VAL A 13 -19.74 -12.81 -22.16
N ASP A 14 -19.88 -11.86 -23.08
CA ASP A 14 -18.83 -10.94 -23.51
C ASP A 14 -18.31 -10.21 -22.26
N GLY A 15 -17.20 -10.71 -21.73
CA GLY A 15 -16.48 -10.12 -20.62
C GLY A 15 -15.99 -8.75 -21.06
N ALA A 16 -16.43 -7.70 -20.37
CA ALA A 16 -15.95 -6.36 -20.61
C ALA A 16 -14.43 -6.31 -20.37
N ASP A 17 -13.67 -6.38 -21.47
CA ASP A 17 -12.24 -6.06 -21.50
C ASP A 17 -12.09 -4.56 -21.21
N GLY A 18 -12.07 -4.21 -19.92
CA GLY A 18 -11.79 -2.86 -19.47
C GLY A 18 -10.39 -2.47 -19.93
N GLU A 19 -10.29 -1.38 -20.68
CA GLU A 19 -9.02 -0.79 -21.09
C GLU A 19 -8.17 -0.48 -19.85
N VAL A 20 -7.01 -1.13 -19.73
CA VAL A 20 -6.08 -0.90 -18.62
C VAL A 20 -5.18 0.29 -18.97
N VAL A 21 -5.46 1.44 -18.36
CA VAL A 21 -4.59 2.63 -18.44
C VAL A 21 -3.45 2.49 -17.43
N ARG A 22 -2.20 2.60 -17.90
CA ARG A 22 -1.01 2.63 -17.04
C ARG A 22 -0.48 4.06 -16.94
N VAL A 23 -0.15 4.47 -15.72
CA VAL A 23 0.46 5.78 -15.44
C VAL A 23 1.75 5.61 -14.67
N GLU A 24 2.71 6.49 -14.92
CA GLU A 24 3.92 6.61 -14.11
C GLU A 24 3.64 7.52 -12.91
N ALA A 25 4.07 7.12 -11.72
CA ALA A 25 3.90 7.88 -10.49
C ALA A 25 5.14 7.74 -9.61
N THR A 26 5.43 8.78 -8.83
CA THR A 26 6.50 8.74 -7.82
C THR A 26 6.08 7.91 -6.61
N VAL A 27 7.05 7.49 -5.78
CA VAL A 27 6.75 6.75 -4.55
C VAL A 27 5.84 7.56 -3.63
N GLU A 28 6.11 8.86 -3.49
CA GLU A 28 5.32 9.78 -2.66
C GLU A 28 3.87 9.85 -3.14
N GLN A 29 3.65 9.91 -4.45
CA GLN A 29 2.31 9.91 -5.05
C GLN A 29 1.58 8.59 -4.79
N VAL A 30 2.27 7.46 -4.90
CA VAL A 30 1.68 6.13 -4.67
C VAL A 30 1.38 5.87 -3.19
N LEU A 31 2.24 6.36 -2.29
CA LEU A 31 2.05 6.19 -0.85
C LEU A 31 0.99 7.13 -0.28
N ASN A 32 0.69 8.25 -0.94
CA ASN A 32 -0.38 9.14 -0.52
C ASN A 32 -1.74 8.43 -0.62
N GLY A 33 -2.52 8.46 0.47
CA GLY A 33 -3.76 7.71 0.61
C GLY A 33 -3.59 6.23 1.00
N VAL A 34 -2.36 5.74 1.16
CA VAL A 34 -2.14 4.39 1.73
C VAL A 34 -2.66 4.34 3.16
N ARG A 35 -3.47 3.32 3.45
CA ARG A 35 -4.12 3.15 4.75
C ARG A 35 -3.11 2.75 5.82
N VAL A 36 -3.29 3.31 7.01
CA VAL A 36 -2.52 2.95 8.21
C VAL A 36 -3.43 2.19 9.17
N GLY A 37 -2.94 1.06 9.68
CA GLY A 37 -3.70 0.15 10.55
C GLY A 37 -4.52 -0.87 9.76
N LEU A 38 -4.92 -1.94 10.45
CA LEU A 38 -5.82 -2.97 9.90
C LEU A 38 -7.27 -2.45 9.90
N ASP A 39 -8.14 -3.10 9.12
CA ASP A 39 -9.57 -2.75 9.00
C ASP A 39 -10.25 -2.53 10.37
N GLY A 40 -10.50 -1.26 10.73
CA GLY A 40 -11.19 -0.87 11.97
C GLY A 40 -10.31 -0.59 13.19
N ALA A 41 -8.98 -0.72 13.08
CA ALA A 41 -8.04 -0.42 14.16
C ALA A 41 -7.47 1.01 14.05
N SER A 42 -7.26 1.66 15.21
CA SER A 42 -6.38 2.83 15.31
C SER A 42 -4.96 2.42 14.89
N GLY A 43 -4.28 3.27 14.11
CA GLY A 43 -2.86 3.06 13.81
C GLY A 43 -2.07 3.13 15.11
N VAL A 44 -1.23 2.15 15.40
CA VAL A 44 -0.33 2.19 16.58
C VAL A 44 1.11 2.32 16.12
N CYS A 45 1.92 3.02 16.92
CA CYS A 45 3.35 3.07 16.71
C CYS A 45 3.93 1.65 16.81
N ALA A 46 4.62 1.18 15.77
CA ALA A 46 5.21 -0.15 15.69
C ALA A 46 6.33 -0.40 16.73
N TYR A 47 6.85 0.67 17.36
CA TYR A 47 7.86 0.57 18.41
C TYR A 47 7.27 0.67 19.82
N CYS A 48 6.60 1.77 20.15
CA CYS A 48 6.13 2.01 21.52
C CYS A 48 4.66 1.65 21.77
N GLY A 49 3.92 1.27 20.73
CA GLY A 49 2.51 0.85 20.82
C GLY A 49 1.51 1.99 21.08
N ARG A 50 1.95 3.26 21.19
CA ARG A 50 1.02 4.38 21.36
C ARG A 50 0.06 4.48 20.17
N GLU A 51 -1.17 4.90 20.46
CA GLU A 51 -2.14 5.23 19.41
C GLU A 51 -1.70 6.46 18.62
N LEU A 52 -1.96 6.40 17.32
CA LEU A 52 -1.72 7.45 16.33
C LEU A 52 -3.07 7.95 15.82
N HIS A 53 -3.15 9.26 15.58
CA HIS A 53 -4.38 9.96 15.27
C HIS A 53 -4.22 10.85 14.05
N ASP A 54 -5.34 11.41 13.58
CA ASP A 54 -5.35 12.45 12.56
C ASP A 54 -4.42 13.61 12.95
N GLY A 55 -3.64 14.09 11.99
CA GLY A 55 -2.65 15.15 12.17
C GLY A 55 -1.31 14.69 12.75
N ASP A 56 -1.17 13.44 13.22
CA ASP A 56 0.12 12.96 13.73
C ASP A 56 1.16 12.87 12.60
N CYS A 57 2.34 13.43 12.87
CA CYS A 57 3.52 13.25 12.03
C CYS A 57 4.16 11.89 12.35
N VAL A 58 4.38 11.09 11.30
CA VAL A 58 4.86 9.70 11.41
C VAL A 58 6.01 9.45 10.45
N THR A 59 6.81 8.44 10.77
CA THR A 59 7.72 7.80 9.81
C THR A 59 7.18 6.44 9.45
N VAL A 60 7.15 6.11 8.17
CA VAL A 60 6.71 4.81 7.66
C VAL A 60 7.86 4.06 7.04
N TYR A 61 7.80 2.73 7.16
CA TYR A 61 8.53 1.84 6.28
C TYR A 61 7.52 1.18 5.34
N ALA A 62 7.78 1.28 4.04
CA ALA A 62 6.96 0.66 3.01
C ALA A 62 7.80 -0.14 2.03
N TYR A 63 7.23 -1.18 1.45
CA TYR A 63 7.90 -2.02 0.48
C TYR A 63 6.99 -2.49 -0.65
N ARG A 64 7.60 -2.79 -1.79
CA ARG A 64 6.98 -3.41 -2.96
C ARG A 64 7.87 -4.52 -3.47
N LYS A 65 7.31 -5.71 -3.70
CA LYS A 65 8.05 -6.81 -4.34
C LYS A 65 8.30 -6.52 -5.81
N ALA A 66 9.43 -6.96 -6.35
CA ALA A 66 9.69 -6.91 -7.78
C ALA A 66 8.61 -7.69 -8.55
N GLY A 67 8.11 -7.11 -9.64
CA GLY A 67 7.02 -7.69 -10.44
C GLY A 67 5.60 -7.47 -9.88
N HIS A 68 5.45 -6.84 -8.70
CA HIS A 68 4.15 -6.46 -8.14
C HIS A 68 3.94 -4.94 -8.24
N ASP A 69 2.68 -4.51 -8.30
CA ASP A 69 2.25 -3.10 -8.35
C ASP A 69 1.90 -2.51 -6.97
N THR A 70 1.62 -3.37 -6.00
CA THR A 70 1.06 -2.98 -4.70
C THR A 70 2.14 -2.73 -3.65
N TRP A 71 2.09 -1.57 -3.01
CA TRP A 71 2.91 -1.23 -1.86
C TRP A 71 2.28 -1.70 -0.55
N ASN A 72 3.12 -2.17 0.36
CA ASN A 72 2.75 -2.57 1.71
C ASN A 72 3.40 -1.61 2.70
N CYS A 73 2.66 -1.15 3.70
CA CYS A 73 3.14 -0.26 4.76
C CYS A 73 3.00 -0.94 6.14
N PRO A 74 3.83 -1.94 6.46
CA PRO A 74 3.65 -2.76 7.66
C PRO A 74 4.05 -2.06 8.96
N ARG A 75 4.80 -0.95 8.89
CA ARG A 75 5.32 -0.26 10.08
C ARG A 75 5.13 1.24 9.96
N VAL A 76 4.54 1.81 11.01
CA VAL A 76 4.38 3.25 11.20
C VAL A 76 4.92 3.59 12.59
N TYR A 77 5.74 4.63 12.67
CA TYR A 77 6.39 5.07 13.90
C TYR A 77 5.93 6.48 14.24
N CYS A 78 5.61 6.73 15.51
CA CYS A 78 5.39 8.11 15.95
C CYS A 78 6.68 8.92 15.82
N ARG A 79 6.53 10.25 15.78
CA ARG A 79 7.65 11.19 15.73
C ARG A 79 8.77 10.93 16.74
N ASP A 80 8.41 10.49 17.95
CA ASP A 80 9.37 10.26 19.04
C ASP A 80 10.16 8.95 18.88
N CYS A 81 9.63 7.99 18.11
CA CYS A 81 10.23 6.66 17.92
C CYS A 81 10.93 6.50 16.57
N ARG A 82 11.02 7.57 15.76
CA ARG A 82 11.74 7.55 14.49
C ARG A 82 13.20 7.12 14.72
N SER A 83 13.58 5.99 14.14
CA SER A 83 14.98 5.59 13.99
C SER A 83 15.57 6.34 12.79
N GLY A 84 16.62 7.12 12.99
CA GLY A 84 17.19 8.03 11.97
C GLY A 84 17.98 7.36 10.86
N ASP A 85 17.89 6.03 10.71
CA ASP A 85 18.90 5.24 10.01
C ASP A 85 18.44 4.76 8.62
N GLY A 86 17.23 5.11 8.18
CA GLY A 86 16.66 4.69 6.90
C GLY A 86 16.53 3.16 6.75
N VAL A 87 16.50 2.66 5.51
CA VAL A 87 16.54 1.21 5.22
C VAL A 87 17.97 0.69 5.43
N SER A 88 18.28 0.18 6.62
CA SER A 88 19.63 -0.27 6.99
C SER A 88 20.00 -1.68 6.51
N THR A 89 19.01 -2.53 6.23
CA THR A 89 19.24 -3.89 5.72
C THR A 89 18.17 -4.21 4.67
N PRO A 90 18.36 -3.74 3.42
CA PRO A 90 17.40 -4.00 2.37
C PRO A 90 17.29 -5.49 2.06
N THR A 91 16.08 -5.92 1.72
CA THR A 91 15.76 -7.29 1.35
C THR A 91 15.90 -7.45 -0.17
N LEU A 92 16.62 -8.48 -0.62
CA LEU A 92 16.75 -8.76 -2.05
C LEU A 92 15.38 -9.01 -2.68
N GLY A 93 15.13 -8.41 -3.84
CA GLY A 93 13.88 -8.54 -4.57
C GLY A 93 12.77 -7.61 -4.12
N THR A 94 13.02 -6.66 -3.21
CA THR A 94 12.05 -5.64 -2.80
C THR A 94 12.57 -4.23 -3.02
N THR A 95 11.72 -3.37 -3.56
CA THR A 95 11.88 -1.92 -3.39
C THR A 95 11.43 -1.58 -1.98
N GLU A 96 12.26 -0.94 -1.17
CA GLU A 96 11.91 -0.51 0.18
C GLU A 96 12.22 0.96 0.39
N VAL A 97 11.38 1.62 1.18
CA VAL A 97 11.50 3.04 1.45
C VAL A 97 11.21 3.35 2.91
N THR A 98 11.85 4.40 3.40
CA THR A 98 11.36 5.14 4.56
C THR A 98 10.88 6.52 4.12
N ALA A 99 9.77 6.97 4.70
CA ALA A 99 9.20 8.28 4.40
C ALA A 99 8.59 8.91 5.65
N THR A 100 8.63 10.23 5.75
CA THR A 100 7.80 10.99 6.68
C THR A 100 6.46 11.31 6.05
N ALA A 101 5.41 11.35 6.86
CA ALA A 101 4.06 11.70 6.41
C ALA A 101 3.24 12.27 7.58
N PHE A 102 2.10 12.86 7.25
CA PHE A 102 1.04 13.13 8.22
C PHE A 102 -0.07 12.10 8.08
N LEU A 103 -0.67 11.70 9.20
CA LEU A 103 -1.90 10.94 9.16
C LEU A 103 -3.09 11.87 8.87
N GLY A 104 -3.89 11.51 7.87
CA GLY A 104 -5.13 12.18 7.53
C GLY A 104 -6.32 11.21 7.60
N VAL A 105 -7.52 11.74 7.79
CA VAL A 105 -8.76 10.95 7.70
C VAL A 105 -9.32 10.93 6.27
N MET A 106 -9.46 9.74 5.69
CA MET A 106 -10.13 9.53 4.41
C MET A 106 -11.46 8.81 4.56
N GLN A 107 -12.49 9.25 3.83
CA GLN A 107 -13.75 8.51 3.72
C GLN A 107 -13.62 7.40 2.67
N VAL A 108 -13.97 6.18 3.05
CA VAL A 108 -13.87 4.99 2.19
C VAL A 108 -15.26 4.49 1.75
N ALA A 109 -16.28 4.73 2.56
CA ALA A 109 -17.69 4.49 2.27
C ALA A 109 -18.54 5.46 3.09
N ALA A 110 -19.85 5.51 2.84
CA ALA A 110 -20.76 6.30 3.66
C ALA A 110 -20.58 5.90 5.14
N GLN A 111 -20.18 6.87 5.97
CA GLN A 111 -19.92 6.71 7.41
C GLN A 111 -18.70 5.84 7.80
N THR A 112 -17.82 5.47 6.87
CA THR A 112 -16.57 4.77 7.20
C THR A 112 -15.37 5.66 6.88
N THR A 113 -14.67 6.08 7.92
CA THR A 113 -13.41 6.83 7.84
C THR A 113 -12.22 5.95 8.23
N ARG A 114 -11.04 6.25 7.69
CA ARG A 114 -9.79 5.57 8.02
C ARG A 114 -8.62 6.55 8.03
N LEU A 115 -7.61 6.25 8.85
CA LEU A 115 -6.33 6.95 8.80
C LEU A 115 -5.55 6.51 7.57
N ALA A 116 -4.95 7.49 6.91
CA ALA A 116 -4.13 7.29 5.73
C ALA A 116 -2.95 8.25 5.71
N LEU A 117 -1.92 7.91 4.95
CA LEU A 117 -0.77 8.76 4.74
C LEU A 117 -1.14 9.95 3.86
N THR A 118 -0.71 11.13 4.27
CA THR A 118 -0.85 12.37 3.52
C THR A 118 0.47 13.14 3.58
N ASN A 119 0.71 13.98 2.58
CA ASN A 119 1.90 14.82 2.51
C ASN A 119 3.21 14.01 2.71
N VAL A 120 3.32 12.92 1.96
CA VAL A 120 4.44 11.96 2.04
C VAL A 120 5.71 12.61 1.50
N GLU A 121 6.80 12.49 2.25
CA GLU A 121 8.14 12.94 1.90
C GLU A 121 9.12 11.77 2.06
N LEU A 122 9.78 11.39 0.97
CA LEU A 122 10.71 10.27 0.95
C LEU A 122 11.99 10.62 1.73
N GLU A 123 12.37 9.78 2.71
CA GLU A 123 13.61 9.93 3.47
C GLU A 123 14.71 9.01 2.92
N SER A 124 14.38 7.75 2.62
CA SER A 124 15.34 6.79 2.05
C SER A 124 14.68 5.82 1.09
N TYR A 125 15.48 5.27 0.19
CA TYR A 125 15.03 4.39 -0.88
C TYR A 125 16.10 3.34 -1.18
N SER A 126 15.66 2.10 -1.40
CA SER A 126 16.48 1.00 -1.87
C SER A 126 15.81 0.28 -3.04
N ARG A 127 16.61 -0.11 -4.02
CA ARG A 127 16.17 -0.87 -5.19
C ARG A 127 16.06 -2.35 -4.84
N PRO A 128 15.30 -3.14 -5.63
CA PRO A 128 15.25 -4.59 -5.48
C PRO A 128 16.61 -5.29 -5.54
N SER A 129 17.60 -4.68 -6.18
CA SER A 129 18.97 -5.19 -6.30
C SER A 129 19.90 -4.81 -5.15
N ASP A 130 19.48 -3.90 -4.26
CA ASP A 130 20.35 -3.34 -3.23
C ASP A 130 20.38 -4.20 -1.95
N GLY A 131 19.45 -5.16 -1.85
CA GLY A 131 19.36 -6.09 -0.73
C GLY A 131 20.19 -7.35 -0.90
N SER A 132 20.40 -8.04 0.22
CA SER A 132 21.04 -9.35 0.27
C SER A 132 20.00 -10.46 0.44
N GLU A 133 20.30 -11.68 0.02
CA GLU A 133 19.51 -12.84 0.45
C GLU A 133 19.56 -12.90 1.98
N GLY A 134 18.41 -12.83 2.65
CA GLY A 134 18.36 -12.88 4.11
C GLY A 134 19.05 -14.14 4.61
N GLY A 135 20.04 -13.96 5.49
CA GLY A 135 20.70 -15.06 6.19
C GLY A 135 19.82 -15.70 7.26
#